data_AF-A0AAD1DSM3-F1
#
_entry.id   AF-A0AAD1DSM3-F1
#
_cell.length_a   1.000
_cell.length_b   1.000
_cell.length_c   1.000
_cell.angle_alpha   90.00
_cell.angle_beta   90.00
_cell.angle_gamma   90.00
#
_symmetry.space_group_name_H-M   'P 1'
#
loop_
_entity.id
_entity.type
_entity.pdbx_description
1 polymer ?
#
loop_
_entity_poly.entity_id
_entity_poly.type
_entity_poly.pdbx_seq_one_letter_code
_entity_poly.pdbx_strand_id
1 'polypeptide(L)'
;MKRTFSLIALLIVFLVCAQVSDQTASLINPLKKLKSFSILDEEKIRDIEKQLYKEADTKELCFLAEKGSNVYIKATAINVLSEKDNSKLLDIFNKHIFSKEKIVRTTSCLSSDYLLSTHIFEAILNRSKLSEDDKETLKQRMLFEVLDHKPVNRELLEVISLEAPKSEEMYSRLRKLVVEMRSDVLLAIIAEYKKPQDIELIKSFGKDAYFAIEAFPDPQFLPFMKENVKDSKDFPFMFALSNFCSEEAKEIVIKAIEHNKKENLKNDCGNACLSTIYQQVYKEKCTLYYPLLANLWLTDKIISFDILEYYEMTHTKKEVEKFLSEGFLKPGEAEIMAFNEYNLDDNLDNLTGELTFDPTLRLIKLLEKTKKISDTLYDKAVRNSLENIDGLYLDSFISELKDNSVILNNKDILIESVKVNKKINDLRFMIKGIETLNDNDLYNNCITIISQRKIDFLGKEAKEYEEFLEDHKFK
;
A
#
# COMPACT_ATOMS: atom_id res chain seq x y z
N MET A 1 61.53 49.19 -37.38
CA MET A 1 61.45 47.80 -36.88
C MET A 1 60.17 47.61 -36.08
N LYS A 2 59.13 47.03 -36.68
CA LYS A 2 57.87 46.68 -35.99
C LYS A 2 58.02 45.28 -35.41
N ARG A 3 57.94 45.14 -34.09
CA ARG A 3 58.08 43.86 -33.40
C ARG A 3 56.74 43.11 -33.36
N THR A 4 56.78 41.91 -33.91
CA THR A 4 55.81 40.82 -33.80
C THR A 4 55.85 40.22 -32.40
N PHE A 5 54.94 40.63 -31.52
CA PHE A 5 54.69 39.97 -30.24
C PHE A 5 53.23 40.21 -29.83
N SER A 6 52.27 39.53 -30.46
CA SER A 6 50.91 39.36 -29.92
C SER A 6 50.06 38.40 -30.76
N LEU A 7 50.50 37.15 -30.94
CA LEU A 7 49.65 36.13 -31.60
C LEU A 7 49.65 34.77 -30.90
N ILE A 8 50.52 34.54 -29.92
CA ILE A 8 50.57 33.27 -29.17
C ILE A 8 49.67 33.33 -27.92
N ALA A 9 49.43 34.50 -27.34
CA ALA A 9 48.53 34.64 -26.18
C ALA A 9 47.03 34.53 -26.52
N LEU A 10 46.65 34.73 -27.80
CA LEU A 10 45.26 34.63 -28.24
C LEU A 10 44.86 33.20 -28.67
N LEU A 11 45.83 32.30 -28.86
CA LEU A 11 45.59 30.89 -29.17
C LEU A 11 45.36 30.03 -27.91
N ILE A 12 45.72 30.52 -26.72
CA ILE A 12 45.53 29.80 -25.45
C ILE A 12 44.16 30.11 -24.81
N VAL A 13 43.47 31.18 -25.24
CA VAL A 13 42.17 31.59 -24.69
C VAL A 13 40.97 30.95 -25.42
N PHE A 14 41.16 30.37 -26.61
CA PHE A 14 40.10 29.67 -27.37
C PHE A 14 40.12 28.13 -27.21
N LEU A 15 40.95 27.59 -26.31
CA LEU A 15 41.01 26.17 -25.97
C LEU A 15 40.24 25.83 -24.68
N VAL A 16 39.26 26.67 -24.30
CA VAL A 16 38.15 26.23 -23.45
C VAL A 16 37.14 25.57 -24.36
N CYS A 17 37.50 24.37 -24.84
CA CYS A 17 36.61 23.50 -25.60
C CYS A 17 35.30 23.32 -24.83
N ALA A 18 34.17 23.37 -25.53
CA ALA A 18 32.91 22.91 -24.97
C ALA A 18 33.14 21.52 -24.34
N GLN A 19 32.88 21.41 -23.04
CA GLN A 19 33.15 20.18 -22.26
C GLN A 19 32.24 19.00 -22.66
N VAL A 20 31.32 19.26 -23.58
CA VAL A 20 30.37 18.33 -24.19
C VAL A 20 30.27 18.71 -25.67
N SER A 21 30.27 17.72 -26.56
CA SER A 21 30.08 17.88 -28.00
C SER A 21 28.69 18.41 -28.35
N ASP A 22 28.55 19.02 -29.53
CA ASP A 22 27.25 19.51 -30.02
C ASP A 22 26.20 18.39 -30.11
N GLN A 23 26.65 17.18 -30.46
CA GLN A 23 25.80 16.00 -30.53
C GLN A 23 25.27 15.62 -29.15
N THR A 24 26.14 15.46 -28.16
CA THR A 24 25.73 15.16 -26.78
C THR A 24 24.89 16.30 -26.18
N ALA A 25 25.20 17.56 -26.49
CA ALA A 25 24.41 18.72 -26.06
C ALA A 25 22.99 18.73 -26.64
N SER A 26 22.82 18.30 -27.89
CA SER A 26 21.52 18.13 -28.55
C SER A 26 20.69 17.04 -27.87
N LEU A 27 21.31 15.89 -27.57
CA LEU A 27 20.64 14.75 -26.93
C LEU A 27 20.09 15.08 -25.53
N ILE A 28 20.81 15.85 -24.73
CA ILE A 28 20.37 16.21 -23.37
C ILE A 28 19.44 17.42 -23.32
N ASN A 29 19.23 18.12 -24.44
CA ASN A 29 18.43 19.34 -24.47
C ASN A 29 16.97 19.14 -24.00
N PRO A 30 16.28 18.02 -24.32
CA PRO A 30 14.95 17.74 -23.77
C PRO A 30 14.93 17.67 -22.24
N LEU A 31 16.01 17.19 -21.62
CA LEU A 31 16.12 17.01 -20.16
C LEU A 31 16.21 18.34 -19.41
N LYS A 32 16.61 19.43 -20.07
CA LYS A 32 16.77 20.76 -19.44
C LYS A 32 15.46 21.29 -18.83
N LYS A 33 14.32 20.91 -19.41
CA LYS A 33 12.98 21.40 -19.01
C LYS A 33 12.26 20.47 -18.05
N LEU A 34 12.83 19.32 -17.72
CA LEU A 34 12.20 18.35 -16.82
C LEU A 34 12.13 18.88 -15.38
N LYS A 35 11.03 18.54 -14.73
CA LYS A 35 10.76 18.81 -13.30
C LYS A 35 10.50 17.54 -12.50
N SER A 36 10.41 16.39 -13.16
CA SER A 36 10.34 15.07 -12.56
C SER A 36 10.68 14.01 -13.61
N PHE A 37 11.04 12.81 -13.15
CA PHE A 37 10.95 11.60 -13.95
C PHE A 37 9.56 11.00 -13.73
N SER A 38 8.71 11.10 -14.76
CA SER A 38 7.39 10.48 -14.77
C SER A 38 7.49 9.05 -15.32
N ILE A 39 6.77 8.10 -14.72
CA ILE A 39 6.61 6.75 -15.30
C ILE A 39 6.08 6.83 -16.74
N LEU A 40 5.21 7.81 -17.02
CA LEU A 40 4.63 7.99 -18.37
C LEU A 40 5.64 8.48 -19.42
N ASP A 41 6.78 9.03 -19.00
CA ASP A 41 7.84 9.52 -19.88
C ASP A 41 9.07 8.60 -19.89
N GLU A 42 9.01 7.45 -19.20
CA GLU A 42 10.17 6.58 -19.00
C GLU A 42 10.76 6.08 -20.32
N GLU A 43 9.92 5.74 -21.31
CA GLU A 43 10.38 5.31 -22.63
C GLU A 43 11.20 6.40 -23.34
N LYS A 44 10.75 7.66 -23.27
CA LYS A 44 11.48 8.80 -23.87
C LYS A 44 12.83 9.01 -23.21
N ILE A 45 12.89 8.89 -21.87
CA ILE A 45 14.15 9.01 -21.13
C ILE A 45 15.09 7.86 -21.50
N ARG A 46 14.59 6.61 -21.57
CA ARG A 46 15.36 5.44 -22.00
C ARG A 46 15.90 5.60 -23.43
N ASP A 47 15.17 6.24 -24.33
CA ASP A 47 15.67 6.48 -25.69
C ASP A 47 16.79 7.52 -25.74
N ILE A 48 16.74 8.53 -24.87
CA ILE A 48 17.87 9.47 -24.68
C ILE A 48 19.07 8.73 -24.09
N GLU A 49 18.87 7.87 -23.08
CA GLU A 49 19.92 7.05 -22.48
C GLU A 49 20.60 6.15 -23.53
N LYS A 50 19.83 5.45 -24.37
CA LYS A 50 20.37 4.61 -25.45
C LYS A 50 21.21 5.41 -26.45
N GLN A 51 20.77 6.63 -26.79
CA GLN A 51 21.51 7.50 -27.71
C GLN A 51 22.80 8.01 -27.05
N LEU A 52 22.74 8.47 -25.80
CA LEU A 52 23.92 8.87 -25.03
C LEU A 52 24.91 7.70 -24.87
N TYR A 53 24.44 6.48 -24.64
CA TYR A 53 25.28 5.30 -24.55
C TYR A 53 26.10 5.08 -25.83
N LYS A 54 25.50 5.33 -26.99
CA LYS A 54 26.16 5.18 -28.30
C LYS A 54 27.10 6.33 -28.63
N GLU A 55 26.63 7.56 -28.43
CA GLU A 55 27.25 8.76 -29.01
C GLU A 55 28.18 9.50 -28.03
N ALA A 56 27.87 9.53 -26.73
CA ALA A 56 28.65 10.29 -25.76
C ALA A 56 29.86 9.49 -25.28
N ASP A 57 31.03 10.13 -25.19
CA ASP A 57 32.20 9.49 -24.60
C ASP A 57 32.13 9.46 -23.05
N THR A 58 32.95 8.61 -22.42
CA THR A 58 32.95 8.49 -20.95
C THR A 58 33.29 9.79 -20.24
N LYS A 59 34.14 10.65 -20.83
CA LYS A 59 34.55 11.92 -20.20
C LYS A 59 33.39 12.92 -20.23
N GLU A 60 32.64 12.98 -21.33
CA GLU A 60 31.43 13.79 -21.44
C GLU A 60 30.37 13.31 -20.43
N LEU A 61 30.17 12.00 -20.30
CA LEU A 61 29.23 11.44 -19.32
C LEU A 61 29.64 11.76 -17.88
N CYS A 62 30.93 11.64 -17.54
CA CYS A 62 31.44 12.04 -16.22
C CYS A 62 31.24 13.54 -15.98
N PHE A 63 31.51 14.38 -16.98
CA PHE A 63 31.28 15.81 -16.88
C PHE A 63 29.80 16.13 -16.63
N LEU A 64 28.89 15.50 -17.38
CA LEU A 64 27.45 15.70 -17.22
C LEU A 64 26.94 15.20 -15.88
N ALA A 65 27.44 14.07 -15.38
CA ALA A 65 27.11 13.53 -14.06
C ALA A 65 27.48 14.51 -12.93
N GLU A 66 28.62 15.19 -13.04
CA GLU A 66 29.08 16.12 -12.00
C GLU A 66 28.55 17.56 -12.16
N LYS A 67 28.49 18.06 -13.40
CA LYS A 67 28.31 19.47 -13.74
C LYS A 67 27.10 19.75 -14.64
N GLY A 68 26.27 18.74 -14.91
CA GLY A 68 25.02 18.91 -15.65
C GLY A 68 24.19 20.07 -15.12
N SER A 69 23.53 20.81 -16.02
CA SER A 69 22.83 22.05 -15.66
C SER A 69 21.61 21.84 -14.76
N ASN A 70 21.12 20.61 -14.63
CA ASN A 70 20.08 20.22 -13.68
C ASN A 70 20.30 18.76 -13.23
N VAL A 71 19.55 18.36 -12.20
CA VAL A 71 19.63 17.01 -11.60
C VAL A 71 19.24 15.89 -12.57
N TYR A 72 18.34 16.13 -13.52
CA TYR A 72 17.87 15.12 -14.48
C TYR A 72 18.95 14.78 -15.51
N ILE A 73 19.69 15.78 -15.99
CA ILE A 73 20.85 15.58 -16.86
C ILE A 73 21.92 14.77 -16.13
N LYS A 74 22.20 15.11 -14.86
CA LYS A 74 23.14 14.37 -14.03
C LYS A 74 22.71 12.92 -13.87
N ALA A 75 21.46 12.69 -13.48
CA ALA A 75 20.88 11.37 -13.28
C ALA A 75 20.90 10.51 -14.56
N THR A 76 20.49 11.07 -15.70
CA THR A 76 20.56 10.36 -16.98
C THR A 76 22.00 10.01 -17.36
N ALA A 77 22.95 10.92 -17.16
CA ALA A 77 24.37 10.63 -17.39
C ALA A 77 24.90 9.54 -16.45
N ILE A 78 24.49 9.53 -15.18
CA ILE A 78 24.82 8.48 -14.19
C ILE A 78 24.28 7.11 -14.63
N ASN A 79 23.02 7.04 -15.08
CA ASN A 79 22.43 5.81 -15.60
C ASN A 79 23.26 5.24 -16.76
N VAL A 80 23.56 6.07 -17.75
CA VAL A 80 24.36 5.65 -18.92
C VAL A 80 25.78 5.25 -18.50
N LEU A 81 26.40 6.01 -17.60
CA LEU A 81 27.75 5.73 -17.10
C LEU A 81 27.79 4.40 -16.34
N SER A 82 26.76 4.06 -15.55
CA SER A 82 26.67 2.79 -14.82
C SER A 82 26.70 1.55 -15.72
N GLU A 83 26.11 1.66 -16.91
CA GLU A 83 26.09 0.59 -17.90
C GLU A 83 27.31 0.55 -18.82
N LYS A 84 27.99 1.69 -19.00
CA LYS A 84 29.08 1.89 -19.96
C LYS A 84 30.47 1.79 -19.33
N ASP A 85 30.70 2.49 -18.23
CA ASP A 85 31.96 2.52 -17.48
C ASP A 85 31.72 3.00 -16.04
N ASN A 86 31.67 2.06 -15.10
CA ASN A 86 31.39 2.35 -13.69
C ASN A 86 32.63 2.81 -12.89
N SER A 87 33.83 2.83 -13.48
CA SER A 87 35.09 3.08 -12.75
C SER A 87 35.13 4.46 -12.07
N LYS A 88 34.33 5.41 -12.54
CA LYS A 88 34.23 6.78 -12.02
C LYS A 88 33.03 7.04 -11.11
N LEU A 89 32.13 6.07 -10.95
CA LEU A 89 30.92 6.29 -10.15
C LEU A 89 31.19 6.50 -8.67
N LEU A 90 32.20 5.85 -8.10
CA LEU A 90 32.60 6.11 -6.70
C LEU A 90 33.12 7.54 -6.52
N ASP A 91 33.96 8.02 -7.43
CA ASP A 91 34.48 9.40 -7.39
C ASP A 91 33.34 10.41 -7.48
N ILE A 92 32.36 10.17 -8.37
CA ILE A 92 31.17 11.01 -8.53
C ILE A 92 30.32 10.94 -7.26
N PHE A 93 30.04 9.75 -6.75
CA PHE A 93 29.31 9.56 -5.50
C PHE A 93 29.92 10.36 -4.35
N ASN A 94 31.23 10.25 -4.14
CA ASN A 94 31.96 10.96 -3.09
C ASN A 94 31.81 12.48 -3.19
N LYS A 95 31.84 13.03 -4.42
CA LYS A 95 31.58 14.47 -4.66
C LYS A 95 30.14 14.89 -4.35
N HIS A 96 29.20 13.95 -4.42
CA HIS A 96 27.78 14.18 -4.24
C HIS A 96 27.24 13.75 -2.87
N ILE A 97 28.07 13.20 -1.96
CA ILE A 97 27.65 12.77 -0.62
C ILE A 97 26.84 13.85 0.10
N PHE A 98 27.24 15.13 0.04
CA PHE A 98 26.51 16.25 0.66
C PHE A 98 25.69 17.11 -0.30
N SER A 99 25.52 16.66 -1.55
CA SER A 99 24.67 17.39 -2.48
C SER A 99 23.23 17.36 -1.96
N LYS A 100 22.58 18.53 -1.99
CA LYS A 100 21.15 18.67 -1.67
C LYS A 100 20.25 18.54 -2.91
N GLU A 101 20.84 18.19 -4.06
CA GLU A 101 20.08 17.98 -5.28
C GLU A 101 19.20 16.74 -5.15
N LYS A 102 17.90 16.91 -5.43
CA LYS A 102 16.90 15.85 -5.34
C LYS A 102 16.29 15.55 -6.70
N ILE A 103 16.10 14.27 -6.98
CA ILE A 103 15.35 13.77 -8.12
C ILE A 103 13.92 13.53 -7.66
N VAL A 104 12.98 14.19 -8.34
CA VAL A 104 11.54 13.95 -8.16
C VAL A 104 11.13 12.83 -9.11
N ARG A 105 10.61 11.72 -8.59
CA ARG A 105 9.94 10.66 -9.36
C ARG A 105 8.44 10.74 -9.14
N THR A 106 7.68 10.79 -10.24
CA THR A 106 6.21 10.90 -10.20
C THR A 106 5.55 9.71 -10.86
N THR A 107 4.57 9.12 -10.19
CA THR A 107 3.57 8.23 -10.79
C THR A 107 2.29 9.03 -11.07
N SER A 108 1.22 8.37 -11.54
CA SER A 108 -0.08 9.03 -11.71
C SER A 108 -0.66 9.58 -10.41
N CYS A 109 -0.25 9.03 -9.26
CA CYS A 109 -0.88 9.30 -7.96
C CYS A 109 0.12 9.70 -6.86
N LEU A 110 1.42 9.46 -7.05
CA LEU A 110 2.44 9.66 -6.02
C LEU A 110 3.62 10.48 -6.57
N SER A 111 4.26 11.25 -5.70
CA SER A 111 5.52 11.94 -5.96
C SER A 111 6.49 11.63 -4.83
N SER A 112 7.73 11.31 -5.17
CA SER A 112 8.77 10.99 -4.21
C SER A 112 10.09 11.64 -4.59
N ASP A 113 10.80 12.16 -3.59
CA ASP A 113 12.05 12.89 -3.76
C ASP A 113 13.20 12.08 -3.16
N TYR A 114 14.27 11.88 -3.93
CA TYR A 114 15.47 11.18 -3.45
C TYR A 114 16.72 12.00 -3.74
N LEU A 115 17.73 11.95 -2.86
CA LEU A 115 19.01 12.60 -3.11
C LEU A 115 19.67 12.03 -4.38
N LEU A 116 20.37 12.89 -5.12
CA LEU A 116 21.16 12.44 -6.27
C LEU A 116 22.20 11.37 -5.87
N SER A 117 22.78 11.47 -4.67
CA SER A 117 23.69 10.46 -4.12
C SER A 117 23.02 9.10 -3.90
N THR A 118 21.77 9.08 -3.43
CA THR A 118 20.95 7.86 -3.36
C THR A 118 20.75 7.26 -4.75
N HIS A 119 20.48 8.10 -5.75
CA HIS A 119 20.31 7.62 -7.13
C HIS A 119 21.60 7.05 -7.74
N ILE A 120 22.77 7.63 -7.43
CA ILE A 120 24.05 7.05 -7.86
C ILE A 120 24.25 5.66 -7.26
N PHE A 121 23.93 5.48 -5.98
CA PHE A 121 23.97 4.19 -5.30
C PHE A 121 23.01 3.18 -5.94
N GLU A 122 21.74 3.56 -6.17
CA GLU A 122 20.76 2.71 -6.88
C GLU A 122 21.19 2.32 -8.30
N ALA A 123 21.80 3.24 -9.05
CA ALA A 123 22.25 2.97 -10.42
C ALA A 123 23.33 1.88 -10.44
N ILE A 124 24.19 1.83 -9.43
CA ILE A 124 25.18 0.75 -9.29
C ILE A 124 24.49 -0.59 -9.03
N LEU A 125 23.51 -0.63 -8.13
CA LEU A 125 22.80 -1.86 -7.79
C LEU A 125 22.00 -2.42 -8.97
N ASN A 126 21.21 -1.55 -9.61
CA ASN A 126 20.14 -1.96 -10.50
C ASN A 126 20.49 -1.89 -11.99
N ARG A 127 21.50 -1.11 -12.37
CA ARG A 127 21.82 -0.86 -13.80
C ARG A 127 23.23 -1.25 -14.20
N SER A 128 24.17 -1.35 -13.27
CA SER A 128 25.54 -1.67 -13.64
C SER A 128 25.68 -3.08 -14.20
N LYS A 129 26.57 -3.24 -15.19
CA LYS A 129 26.96 -4.54 -15.76
C LYS A 129 28.05 -5.25 -14.92
N LEU A 130 28.20 -4.84 -13.67
CA LEU A 130 29.14 -5.46 -12.74
C LEU A 130 28.69 -6.88 -12.37
N SER A 131 29.66 -7.72 -12.00
CA SER A 131 29.34 -8.97 -11.31
C SER A 131 28.70 -8.67 -9.94
N GLU A 132 27.93 -9.61 -9.39
CA GLU A 132 27.32 -9.41 -8.06
C GLU A 132 28.38 -9.18 -6.96
N ASP A 133 29.54 -9.85 -7.05
CA ASP A 133 30.65 -9.65 -6.11
C ASP A 133 31.25 -8.23 -6.22
N ASP A 134 31.39 -7.71 -7.44
CA ASP A 134 31.87 -6.34 -7.65
C ASP A 134 30.85 -5.30 -7.17
N LYS A 135 29.55 -5.56 -7.38
CA LYS A 135 28.47 -4.71 -6.86
C LYS A 135 28.51 -4.67 -5.34
N GLU A 136 28.60 -5.82 -4.68
CA GLU A 136 28.68 -5.92 -3.22
C GLU A 136 29.91 -5.19 -2.68
N THR A 137 31.06 -5.37 -3.33
CA THR A 137 32.31 -4.67 -2.96
C THR A 137 32.16 -3.15 -3.09
N LEU A 138 31.61 -2.66 -4.19
CA LEU A 138 31.42 -1.23 -4.42
C LEU A 138 30.37 -0.64 -3.47
N LYS A 139 29.29 -1.36 -3.21
CA LYS A 139 28.23 -1.02 -2.25
C LYS A 139 28.80 -0.82 -0.86
N GLN A 140 29.60 -1.78 -0.37
CA GLN A 140 30.26 -1.69 0.93
C GLN A 140 31.19 -0.48 1.00
N ARG A 141 31.97 -0.22 -0.06
CA ARG A 141 32.85 0.96 -0.12
C ARG A 141 32.05 2.25 -0.02
N MET A 142 30.97 2.41 -0.80
CA MET A 142 30.13 3.61 -0.74
C MET A 142 29.49 3.82 0.64
N LEU A 143 29.02 2.74 1.26
CA LEU A 143 28.48 2.80 2.63
C LEU A 143 29.55 3.26 3.62
N PHE A 144 30.76 2.69 3.57
CA PHE A 144 31.86 3.12 4.43
C PHE A 144 32.28 4.57 4.19
N GLU A 145 32.29 5.04 2.95
CA GLU A 145 32.53 6.46 2.65
C GLU A 145 31.52 7.34 3.39
N VAL A 146 30.22 7.04 3.32
CA VAL A 146 29.19 7.83 4.02
C VAL A 146 29.34 7.76 5.55
N LEU A 147 29.65 6.58 6.08
CA LEU A 147 29.86 6.37 7.52
C LEU A 147 31.08 7.12 8.07
N ASP A 148 32.15 7.20 7.28
CA ASP A 148 33.43 7.76 7.71
C ASP A 148 33.51 9.29 7.48
N HIS A 149 32.61 9.85 6.68
CA HIS A 149 32.50 11.29 6.48
C HIS A 149 31.98 12.03 7.73
N LYS A 150 32.52 13.23 8.00
CA LYS A 150 32.09 14.12 9.09
C LYS A 150 31.77 15.53 8.56
N PRO A 151 30.56 16.07 8.77
CA PRO A 151 29.40 15.44 9.43
C PRO A 151 28.84 14.27 8.62
N VAL A 152 28.14 13.33 9.24
CA VAL A 152 27.48 12.23 8.52
C VAL A 152 26.26 12.78 7.77
N ASN A 153 26.06 12.39 6.50
CA ASN A 153 24.80 12.69 5.80
C ASN A 153 23.71 11.71 6.26
N ARG A 154 22.84 12.16 7.16
CA ARG A 154 21.71 11.39 7.69
C ARG A 154 20.77 10.84 6.61
N GLU A 155 20.24 11.72 5.76
CA GLU A 155 19.24 11.36 4.75
C GLU A 155 19.80 10.32 3.77
N LEU A 156 21.06 10.45 3.37
CA LEU A 156 21.72 9.44 2.53
C LEU A 156 21.92 8.13 3.30
N LEU A 157 22.47 8.22 4.51
CA LEU A 157 22.81 7.05 5.31
C LEU A 157 21.59 6.19 5.63
N GLU A 158 20.46 6.81 5.99
CA GLU A 158 19.20 6.11 6.30
C GLU A 158 18.73 5.26 5.14
N VAL A 159 18.90 5.72 3.89
CA VAL A 159 18.50 4.95 2.71
C VAL A 159 19.50 3.85 2.37
N ILE A 160 20.79 4.17 2.29
CA ILE A 160 21.79 3.18 1.85
C ILE A 160 22.07 2.10 2.89
N SER A 161 21.75 2.34 4.17
CA SER A 161 21.95 1.36 5.25
C SER A 161 20.97 0.19 5.19
N LEU A 162 19.87 0.30 4.45
CA LEU A 162 18.97 -0.84 4.18
C LEU A 162 19.70 -1.98 3.47
N GLU A 163 20.76 -1.65 2.73
CA GLU A 163 21.59 -2.59 1.98
C GLU A 163 22.87 -3.00 2.74
N ALA A 164 22.99 -2.61 4.01
CA ALA A 164 24.20 -2.84 4.80
C ALA A 164 24.41 -4.34 5.09
N PRO A 165 25.65 -4.86 4.98
CA PRO A 165 25.93 -6.25 5.31
C PRO A 165 25.69 -6.49 6.81
N LYS A 166 25.12 -7.65 7.14
CA LYS A 166 24.89 -8.09 8.53
C LYS A 166 26.20 -8.55 9.18
N SER A 167 27.04 -7.60 9.60
CA SER A 167 28.33 -7.85 10.25
C SER A 167 28.47 -7.10 11.58
N GLU A 168 29.29 -7.63 12.49
CA GLU A 168 29.51 -7.00 13.80
C GLU A 168 30.19 -5.62 13.69
N GLU A 169 31.04 -5.43 12.68
CA GLU A 169 31.65 -4.14 12.39
C GLU A 169 30.57 -3.12 11.99
N MET A 170 29.68 -3.50 11.09
CA MET A 170 28.61 -2.63 10.61
C MET A 170 27.63 -2.27 11.74
N TYR A 171 27.22 -3.27 12.52
CA TYR A 171 26.44 -3.08 13.74
C TYR A 171 27.08 -2.05 14.68
N SER A 172 28.37 -2.20 14.98
CA SER A 172 29.08 -1.32 15.91
C SER A 172 29.11 0.14 15.41
N ARG A 173 29.33 0.34 14.10
CA ARG A 173 29.33 1.68 13.49
C ARG A 173 27.93 2.30 13.50
N LEU A 174 26.92 1.56 13.03
CA LEU A 174 25.53 2.04 12.96
C LEU A 174 24.96 2.32 14.35
N ARG A 175 25.19 1.45 15.33
CA ARG A 175 24.71 1.64 16.71
C ARG A 175 25.20 2.94 17.32
N LYS A 176 26.46 3.30 17.08
CA LYS A 176 27.00 4.59 17.52
C LYS A 176 26.24 5.75 16.90
N LEU A 177 25.95 5.68 15.60
CA LEU A 177 25.22 6.72 14.87
C LEU A 177 23.74 6.80 15.30
N VAL A 178 23.10 5.68 15.63
CA VAL A 178 21.73 5.67 16.20
C VAL A 178 21.68 6.50 17.48
N VAL A 179 22.67 6.36 18.36
CA VAL A 179 22.76 7.13 19.60
C VAL A 179 23.03 8.61 19.32
N GLU A 180 23.99 8.91 18.44
CA GLU A 180 24.42 10.29 18.14
C GLU A 180 23.36 11.10 17.37
N MET A 181 22.65 10.45 16.43
CA MET A 181 21.77 11.13 15.47
C MET A 181 20.28 10.99 15.80
N ARG A 182 19.93 10.06 16.71
CA ARG A 182 18.54 9.70 17.04
C ARG A 182 17.74 9.39 15.77
N SER A 183 18.29 8.53 14.91
CA SER A 183 17.62 8.04 13.70
C SER A 183 16.87 6.74 14.01
N ASP A 184 15.55 6.79 13.83
CA ASP A 184 14.60 5.68 13.94
C ASP A 184 14.75 4.67 12.79
N VAL A 185 15.05 5.15 11.58
CA VAL A 185 15.36 4.26 10.44
C VAL A 185 16.60 3.43 10.73
N LEU A 186 17.68 4.05 11.22
CA LEU A 186 18.88 3.30 11.62
C LEU A 186 18.64 2.41 12.83
N LEU A 187 17.75 2.82 13.75
CA LEU A 187 17.36 1.99 14.89
C LEU A 187 16.71 0.68 14.42
N ALA A 188 15.79 0.75 13.46
CA ALA A 188 15.15 -0.43 12.89
C ALA A 188 16.17 -1.36 12.22
N ILE A 189 17.14 -0.81 11.49
CA ILE A 189 18.22 -1.58 10.85
C ILE A 189 19.09 -2.29 11.89
N ILE A 190 19.51 -1.62 12.97
CA ILE A 190 20.32 -2.30 14.01
C ILE A 190 19.50 -3.32 14.80
N ALA A 191 18.17 -3.17 14.89
CA ALA A 191 17.32 -4.13 15.57
C ALA A 191 17.31 -5.50 14.87
N GLU A 192 17.51 -5.55 13.55
CA GLU A 192 17.64 -6.83 12.82
C GLU A 192 18.77 -7.73 13.33
N TYR A 193 19.76 -7.18 14.05
CA TYR A 193 20.83 -7.95 14.69
C TYR A 193 20.38 -8.66 15.98
N LYS A 194 19.18 -8.33 16.48
CA LYS A 194 18.52 -8.98 17.62
C LYS A 194 19.38 -9.06 18.89
N LYS A 195 20.08 -7.97 19.18
CA LYS A 195 21.03 -7.88 20.29
C LYS A 195 20.31 -7.46 21.59
N PRO A 196 20.29 -8.30 22.65
CA PRO A 196 19.57 -7.96 23.89
C PRO A 196 20.04 -6.66 24.55
N GLN A 197 21.30 -6.26 24.37
CA GLN A 197 21.80 -4.99 24.91
C GLN A 197 21.14 -3.73 24.32
N ASP A 198 20.40 -3.86 23.21
CA ASP A 198 19.74 -2.74 22.56
C ASP A 198 18.29 -2.55 22.99
N ILE A 199 17.75 -3.42 23.84
CA ILE A 199 16.35 -3.33 24.30
C ILE A 199 16.06 -1.97 24.93
N GLU A 200 16.91 -1.50 25.85
CA GLU A 200 16.71 -0.20 26.50
C GLU A 200 16.99 0.97 25.56
N LEU A 201 17.91 0.80 24.60
CA LEU A 201 18.13 1.79 23.55
C LEU A 201 16.88 1.93 22.67
N ILE A 202 16.29 0.82 22.22
CA ILE A 202 15.08 0.78 21.40
C ILE A 202 13.92 1.45 22.16
N LYS A 203 13.65 1.05 23.41
CA LYS A 203 12.60 1.67 24.24
C LYS A 203 12.78 3.19 24.40
N SER A 204 14.03 3.68 24.44
CA SER A 204 14.32 5.12 24.57
C SER A 204 13.83 5.98 23.39
N PHE A 205 13.40 5.38 22.27
CA PHE A 205 12.83 6.09 21.12
C PHE A 205 11.32 6.31 21.23
N GLY A 206 10.64 5.77 22.25
CA GLY A 206 9.20 5.96 22.41
C GLY A 206 8.44 5.41 21.20
N LYS A 207 7.54 6.21 20.62
CA LYS A 207 6.74 5.80 19.45
C LYS A 207 7.57 5.39 18.23
N ASP A 208 8.75 5.98 18.06
CA ASP A 208 9.62 5.69 16.92
C ASP A 208 10.32 4.33 17.06
N ALA A 209 10.16 3.65 18.21
CA ALA A 209 10.73 2.34 18.47
C ALA A 209 9.98 1.19 17.76
N TYR A 210 8.74 1.39 17.31
CA TYR A 210 7.88 0.28 16.90
C TYR A 210 8.41 -0.50 15.69
N PHE A 211 8.99 0.16 14.68
CA PHE A 211 9.64 -0.55 13.57
C PHE A 211 10.85 -1.39 14.02
N ALA A 212 11.59 -0.92 15.03
CA ALA A 212 12.68 -1.68 15.61
C ALA A 212 12.18 -2.87 16.44
N ILE A 213 11.05 -2.72 17.15
CA ILE A 213 10.41 -3.81 17.89
C ILE A 213 9.83 -4.86 16.92
N GLU A 214 9.26 -4.44 15.79
CA GLU A 214 8.82 -5.35 14.72
C GLU A 214 10.00 -6.16 14.17
N ALA A 215 11.15 -5.53 13.91
CA ALA A 215 12.36 -6.23 13.44
C ALA A 215 13.00 -7.14 14.50
N PHE A 216 12.83 -6.83 15.79
CA PHE A 216 13.33 -7.59 16.94
C PHE A 216 12.24 -7.81 17.99
N PRO A 217 11.33 -8.76 17.78
CA PRO A 217 10.30 -9.06 18.77
C PRO A 217 10.88 -9.85 19.95
N ASP A 218 11.22 -9.15 21.03
CA ASP A 218 11.64 -9.71 22.32
C ASP A 218 10.57 -9.47 23.40
N PRO A 219 10.17 -10.47 24.22
CA PRO A 219 9.13 -10.32 25.25
C PRO A 219 9.38 -9.16 26.22
N GLN A 220 10.63 -8.71 26.41
CA GLN A 220 10.95 -7.55 27.24
C GLN A 220 10.41 -6.22 26.69
N PHE A 221 9.91 -6.18 25.45
CA PHE A 221 9.19 -5.04 24.90
C PHE A 221 7.70 -5.02 25.29
N LEU A 222 7.10 -6.15 25.71
CA LEU A 222 5.68 -6.21 26.03
C LEU A 222 5.25 -5.25 27.15
N PRO A 223 6.00 -5.05 28.25
CA PRO A 223 5.66 -4.03 29.24
C PRO A 223 5.62 -2.62 28.64
N PHE A 224 6.58 -2.29 27.78
CA PHE A 224 6.63 -1.01 27.07
C PHE A 224 5.42 -0.84 26.13
N MET A 225 5.06 -1.88 25.37
CA MET A 225 3.86 -1.87 24.52
C MET A 225 2.57 -1.71 25.34
N LYS A 226 2.48 -2.36 26.50
CA LYS A 226 1.33 -2.31 27.42
C LYS A 226 1.13 -0.91 28.00
N GLU A 227 2.21 -0.23 28.37
CA GLU A 227 2.18 1.16 28.87
C GLU A 227 1.76 2.16 27.77
N ASN A 228 2.04 1.84 26.51
CA ASN A 228 1.76 2.69 25.35
C ASN A 228 0.57 2.23 24.50
N VAL A 229 -0.35 1.43 25.06
CA VAL A 229 -1.51 0.89 24.31
C VAL A 229 -2.38 1.93 23.62
N LYS A 230 -2.35 3.19 24.08
CA LYS A 230 -3.02 4.34 23.43
C LYS A 230 -2.49 4.63 22.01
N ASP A 231 -1.33 4.09 21.67
CA ASP A 231 -0.71 4.20 20.36
C ASP A 231 -1.23 3.14 19.39
N SER A 232 -2.23 2.34 19.78
CA SER A 232 -2.86 1.32 18.93
C SER A 232 -3.63 1.85 17.72
N LYS A 233 -3.65 3.17 17.49
CA LYS A 233 -4.11 3.82 16.25
C LYS A 233 -2.96 3.97 15.23
N ASP A 234 -1.71 3.89 15.69
CA ASP A 234 -0.52 4.01 14.86
C ASP A 234 -0.22 2.63 14.25
N PHE A 235 -0.15 2.55 12.91
CA PHE A 235 0.19 1.32 12.18
C PHE A 235 1.41 0.57 12.76
N PRO A 236 2.54 1.25 13.02
CA PRO A 236 3.74 0.57 13.51
C PRO A 236 3.52 -0.13 14.86
N PHE A 237 2.69 0.43 15.76
CA PHE A 237 2.42 -0.20 17.05
C PHE A 237 1.78 -1.57 16.88
N MET A 238 0.72 -1.65 16.06
CA MET A 238 -0.03 -2.89 15.88
C MET A 238 0.76 -3.93 15.08
N PHE A 239 1.58 -3.52 14.10
CA PHE A 239 2.52 -4.42 13.42
C PHE A 239 3.60 -4.95 14.35
N ALA A 240 4.17 -4.11 15.22
CA ALA A 240 5.10 -4.57 16.24
C ALA A 240 4.43 -5.55 17.20
N LEU A 241 3.21 -5.27 17.65
CA LEU A 241 2.48 -6.12 18.58
C LEU A 241 2.10 -7.48 17.97
N SER A 242 1.77 -7.54 16.67
CA SER A 242 1.38 -8.79 16.00
C SER A 242 2.51 -9.81 15.89
N ASN A 243 3.77 -9.36 15.95
CA ASN A 243 4.96 -10.22 15.99
C ASN A 243 5.15 -10.99 17.30
N PHE A 244 4.34 -10.71 18.33
CA PHE A 244 4.33 -11.48 19.56
C PHE A 244 3.19 -12.50 19.54
N CYS A 245 3.45 -13.73 19.97
CA CYS A 245 2.43 -14.77 20.14
C CYS A 245 2.48 -15.32 21.57
N SER A 246 1.92 -14.57 22.52
CA SER A 246 1.89 -14.91 23.95
C SER A 246 0.61 -14.42 24.63
N GLU A 247 0.28 -14.96 25.80
CA GLU A 247 -0.90 -14.50 26.57
C GLU A 247 -0.76 -13.04 27.01
N GLU A 248 0.44 -12.57 27.35
CA GLU A 248 0.65 -11.15 27.67
C GLU A 248 0.40 -10.26 26.46
N ALA A 249 0.88 -10.63 25.27
CA ALA A 249 0.60 -9.89 24.04
C ALA A 249 -0.91 -9.88 23.73
N LYS A 250 -1.60 -11.01 23.93
CA LYS A 250 -3.06 -11.11 23.80
C LYS A 250 -3.80 -10.15 24.73
N GLU A 251 -3.37 -9.99 25.98
CA GLU A 251 -3.95 -8.98 26.88
C GLU A 251 -3.79 -7.56 26.33
N ILE A 252 -2.64 -7.25 25.72
CA ILE A 252 -2.38 -5.93 25.12
C ILE A 252 -3.27 -5.74 23.89
N VAL A 253 -3.42 -6.76 23.02
CA VAL A 253 -4.32 -6.71 21.85
C VAL A 253 -5.77 -6.46 22.29
N ILE A 254 -6.25 -7.16 23.34
CA ILE A 254 -7.60 -6.94 23.88
C ILE A 254 -7.77 -5.47 24.30
N LYS A 255 -6.81 -4.93 25.05
CA LYS A 255 -6.84 -3.52 25.48
C LYS A 255 -6.79 -2.54 24.31
N ALA A 256 -5.99 -2.84 23.28
CA ALA A 256 -5.90 -2.04 22.05
C ALA A 256 -7.24 -2.01 21.31
N ILE A 257 -7.91 -3.15 21.17
CA ILE A 257 -9.25 -3.25 20.59
C ILE A 257 -10.25 -2.43 21.42
N GLU A 258 -10.29 -2.63 22.74
CA GLU A 258 -11.21 -1.89 23.63
C GLU A 258 -10.98 -0.38 23.61
N HIS A 259 -9.71 0.05 23.57
CA HIS A 259 -9.35 1.46 23.45
C HIS A 259 -9.87 2.04 22.13
N ASN A 260 -9.61 1.37 21.01
CA ASN A 260 -10.05 1.83 19.69
C ASN A 260 -11.58 1.85 19.54
N LYS A 261 -12.30 0.88 20.13
CA LYS A 261 -13.77 0.89 20.17
C LYS A 261 -14.35 2.11 20.88
N LYS A 262 -13.74 2.55 21.99
CA LYS A 262 -14.20 3.71 22.78
C LYS A 262 -13.97 5.02 22.05
N GLU A 263 -12.86 5.09 21.32
CA GLU A 263 -12.41 6.31 20.64
C GLU A 263 -13.08 6.52 19.29
N ASN A 264 -13.42 5.45 18.57
CA ASN A 264 -14.00 5.51 17.23
C ASN A 264 -15.52 5.30 17.27
N LEU A 265 -16.25 6.38 17.52
CA LEU A 265 -17.72 6.43 17.43
C LEU A 265 -18.24 6.84 16.04
N LYS A 266 -17.37 7.01 15.03
CA LYS A 266 -17.73 7.53 13.70
C LYS A 266 -17.12 6.69 12.56
N ASN A 267 -17.86 6.60 11.46
CA ASN A 267 -17.64 5.78 10.26
C ASN A 267 -16.37 6.09 9.42
N ASP A 268 -15.50 6.99 9.86
CA ASP A 268 -14.23 7.30 9.18
C ASP A 268 -13.09 7.14 10.19
N CYS A 269 -12.77 5.87 10.49
CA CYS A 269 -11.84 5.49 11.55
C CYS A 269 -10.40 5.25 11.05
N GLY A 270 -10.15 5.29 9.74
CA GLY A 270 -8.85 5.03 9.13
C GLY A 270 -8.15 3.82 9.75
N ASN A 271 -6.93 4.02 10.25
CA ASN A 271 -6.08 2.98 10.85
C ASN A 271 -6.63 2.35 12.13
N ALA A 272 -7.62 3.02 12.74
CA ALA A 272 -8.20 2.63 14.00
C ALA A 272 -9.53 1.86 13.78
N CYS A 273 -9.91 1.60 12.53
CA CYS A 273 -11.01 0.69 12.21
C CYS A 273 -10.70 -0.71 12.73
N LEU A 274 -11.74 -1.37 13.25
CA LEU A 274 -11.58 -2.70 13.86
C LEU A 274 -11.13 -3.75 12.84
N SER A 275 -11.50 -3.60 11.57
CA SER A 275 -10.99 -4.44 10.49
C SER A 275 -9.51 -4.23 10.23
N THR A 276 -9.01 -3.00 10.25
CA THR A 276 -7.57 -2.74 10.12
C THR A 276 -6.79 -3.38 11.26
N ILE A 277 -7.26 -3.21 12.49
CA ILE A 277 -6.68 -3.87 13.68
C ILE A 277 -6.75 -5.38 13.55
N TYR A 278 -7.89 -5.92 13.10
CA TYR A 278 -8.06 -7.34 12.84
C TYR A 278 -6.97 -7.84 11.87
N GLN A 279 -6.79 -7.17 10.73
CA GLN A 279 -5.83 -7.58 9.71
C GLN A 279 -4.39 -7.54 10.23
N GLN A 280 -4.04 -6.51 11.01
CA GLN A 280 -2.72 -6.41 11.65
C GLN A 280 -2.47 -7.55 12.65
N VAL A 281 -3.44 -7.83 13.54
CA VAL A 281 -3.34 -8.92 14.53
C VAL A 281 -3.26 -10.29 13.83
N TYR A 282 -3.99 -10.46 12.73
CA TYR A 282 -4.00 -11.71 11.98
C TYR A 282 -2.75 -11.92 11.10
N LYS A 283 -1.91 -10.88 10.88
CA LYS A 283 -0.72 -10.91 9.98
C LYS A 283 0.15 -12.16 10.21
N GLU A 284 0.52 -12.42 11.45
CA GLU A 284 1.42 -13.52 11.84
C GLU A 284 0.69 -14.86 12.10
N LYS A 285 -0.62 -14.94 11.84
CA LYS A 285 -1.45 -16.15 12.00
C LYS A 285 -1.32 -16.84 13.37
N CYS A 286 -1.07 -16.06 14.43
CA CYS A 286 -0.98 -16.57 15.80
C CYS A 286 -2.36 -17.07 16.27
N THR A 287 -2.51 -18.39 16.41
CA THR A 287 -3.78 -19.04 16.76
C THR A 287 -4.32 -18.66 18.15
N LEU A 288 -3.45 -18.16 19.05
CA LEU A 288 -3.87 -17.60 20.35
C LEU A 288 -4.85 -16.41 20.18
N TYR A 289 -4.79 -15.71 19.05
CA TYR A 289 -5.68 -14.59 18.75
C TYR A 289 -6.98 -15.01 18.09
N TYR A 290 -7.11 -16.24 17.59
CA TYR A 290 -8.29 -16.64 16.83
C TYR A 290 -9.60 -16.56 17.63
N PRO A 291 -9.66 -16.95 18.92
CA PRO A 291 -10.86 -16.74 19.73
C PRO A 291 -11.24 -15.25 19.87
N LEU A 292 -10.25 -14.37 19.93
CA LEU A 292 -10.46 -12.91 20.00
C LEU A 292 -10.99 -12.37 18.66
N LEU A 293 -10.40 -12.80 17.55
CA LEU A 293 -10.83 -12.44 16.20
C LEU A 293 -12.24 -12.98 15.88
N ALA A 294 -12.55 -14.21 16.30
CA ALA A 294 -13.90 -14.77 16.23
C ALA A 294 -14.89 -13.99 17.11
N ASN A 295 -14.45 -13.49 18.27
CA ASN A 295 -15.30 -12.61 19.07
C ASN A 295 -15.61 -11.30 18.33
N LEU A 296 -14.66 -10.69 17.60
CA LEU A 296 -14.93 -9.51 16.76
C LEU A 296 -15.96 -9.78 15.65
N TRP A 297 -16.00 -10.99 15.10
CA TRP A 297 -17.09 -11.39 14.21
C TRP A 297 -18.43 -11.29 14.95
N LEU A 298 -18.55 -11.94 16.10
CA LEU A 298 -19.81 -12.00 16.86
C LEU A 298 -20.22 -10.64 17.44
N THR A 299 -19.26 -9.80 17.84
CA THR A 299 -19.53 -8.51 18.50
C THR A 299 -19.63 -7.34 17.53
N ASP A 300 -18.90 -7.35 16.42
CA ASP A 300 -18.73 -6.17 15.55
C ASP A 300 -18.93 -6.45 14.06
N LYS A 301 -19.34 -7.67 13.67
CA LYS A 301 -19.55 -8.09 12.27
C LYS A 301 -18.32 -7.90 11.37
N ILE A 302 -17.13 -8.07 11.96
CA ILE A 302 -15.86 -8.18 11.24
C ILE A 302 -15.70 -9.65 10.86
N ILE A 303 -16.05 -9.98 9.61
CA ILE A 303 -16.17 -11.33 9.09
C ILE A 303 -14.91 -11.68 8.29
N SER A 304 -14.35 -12.88 8.47
CA SER A 304 -13.16 -13.32 7.75
C SER A 304 -13.23 -14.79 7.38
N PHE A 305 -12.88 -15.13 6.13
CA PHE A 305 -12.88 -16.53 5.71
C PHE A 305 -11.87 -17.38 6.45
N ASP A 306 -10.72 -16.82 6.84
CA ASP A 306 -9.71 -17.52 7.61
C ASP A 306 -10.23 -18.03 8.97
N ILE A 307 -10.97 -17.19 9.69
CA ILE A 307 -11.55 -17.58 10.99
C ILE A 307 -12.70 -18.56 10.80
N LEU A 308 -13.50 -18.43 9.73
CA LEU A 308 -14.52 -19.41 9.40
C LEU A 308 -13.90 -20.78 9.12
N GLU A 309 -12.85 -20.83 8.30
CA GLU A 309 -12.15 -22.08 7.96
C GLU A 309 -11.51 -22.72 9.20
N TYR A 310 -10.89 -21.91 10.06
CA TYR A 310 -10.41 -22.41 11.35
C TYR A 310 -11.54 -22.99 12.21
N TYR A 311 -12.69 -22.32 12.29
CA TYR A 311 -13.85 -22.82 13.02
C TYR A 311 -14.37 -24.14 12.42
N GLU A 312 -14.48 -24.23 11.09
CA GLU A 312 -14.86 -25.46 10.38
C GLU A 312 -13.92 -26.63 10.69
N MET A 313 -12.62 -26.37 10.87
CA MET A 313 -11.61 -27.38 11.18
C MET A 313 -11.61 -27.82 12.66
N THR A 314 -11.97 -26.91 13.56
CA THR A 314 -11.78 -27.11 15.02
C THR A 314 -13.06 -27.33 15.80
N HIS A 315 -14.23 -27.10 15.19
CA HIS A 315 -15.53 -27.22 15.83
C HIS A 315 -16.45 -28.17 15.07
N THR A 316 -17.48 -28.66 15.76
CA THR A 316 -18.51 -29.48 15.13
C THR A 316 -19.36 -28.67 14.16
N LYS A 317 -19.95 -29.32 13.17
CA LYS A 317 -20.88 -28.68 12.21
C LYS A 317 -21.97 -27.84 12.90
N LYS A 318 -22.51 -28.32 14.03
CA LYS A 318 -23.54 -27.62 14.81
C LYS A 318 -23.01 -26.34 15.47
N GLU A 319 -21.77 -26.35 15.95
CA GLU A 319 -21.12 -25.17 16.52
C GLU A 319 -20.78 -24.14 15.44
N VAL A 320 -20.32 -24.59 14.26
CA VAL A 320 -20.09 -23.71 13.10
C VAL A 320 -21.38 -23.07 12.63
N GLU A 321 -22.47 -23.85 12.52
CA GLU A 321 -23.80 -23.32 12.17
C GLU A 321 -24.26 -22.27 13.19
N LYS A 322 -24.05 -22.53 14.48
CA LYS A 322 -24.36 -21.57 15.55
C LYS A 322 -23.51 -20.30 15.40
N PHE A 323 -22.21 -20.42 15.19
CA PHE A 323 -21.29 -19.30 15.01
C PHE A 323 -21.70 -18.41 13.83
N LEU A 324 -21.99 -19.02 12.67
CA LEU A 324 -22.52 -18.30 11.51
C LEU A 324 -23.85 -17.63 11.82
N SER A 325 -24.78 -18.32 12.50
CA SER A 325 -26.07 -17.74 12.85
C SER A 325 -25.94 -16.55 13.80
N GLU A 326 -25.07 -16.61 14.80
CA GLU A 326 -24.91 -15.54 15.79
C GLU A 326 -24.15 -14.33 15.23
N GLY A 327 -23.20 -14.57 14.34
CA GLY A 327 -22.39 -13.53 13.73
C GLY A 327 -23.01 -12.91 12.48
N PHE A 328 -23.35 -13.73 11.48
CA PHE A 328 -23.78 -13.25 10.17
C PHE A 328 -25.17 -12.62 10.20
N LEU A 329 -26.11 -13.22 10.96
CA LEU A 329 -27.49 -12.71 11.08
C LEU A 329 -27.63 -11.56 12.08
N LYS A 330 -26.54 -11.11 12.69
CA LYS A 330 -26.58 -9.95 13.58
C LYS A 330 -27.00 -8.70 12.79
N PRO A 331 -27.86 -7.82 13.33
CA PRO A 331 -28.21 -6.57 12.65
C PRO A 331 -26.99 -5.67 12.42
N GLY A 332 -27.00 -4.91 11.32
CA GLY A 332 -25.96 -3.93 10.98
C GLY A 332 -25.14 -4.31 9.74
N GLU A 333 -24.35 -3.36 9.25
CA GLU A 333 -23.43 -3.55 8.13
C GLU A 333 -22.32 -4.55 8.51
N ALA A 334 -21.98 -5.45 7.59
CA ALA A 334 -20.92 -6.44 7.79
C ALA A 334 -19.69 -6.04 6.99
N GLU A 335 -18.52 -6.12 7.61
CA GLU A 335 -17.25 -5.97 6.90
C GLU A 335 -16.66 -7.36 6.65
N ILE A 336 -16.71 -7.80 5.40
CA ILE A 336 -16.28 -9.14 5.01
C ILE A 336 -14.88 -9.06 4.42
N MET A 337 -13.91 -9.69 5.06
CA MET A 337 -12.52 -9.77 4.61
C MET A 337 -12.31 -11.12 3.93
N ALA A 338 -11.92 -11.07 2.66
CA ALA A 338 -11.62 -12.27 1.88
C ALA A 338 -10.23 -12.85 2.22
N PHE A 339 -9.28 -11.98 2.53
CA PHE A 339 -7.90 -12.30 2.88
C PHE A 339 -7.32 -11.18 3.76
N ASN A 340 -6.12 -11.40 4.27
CA ASN A 340 -5.34 -10.38 4.96
C ASN A 340 -4.55 -9.55 3.94
N GLU A 341 -4.82 -8.24 3.84
CA GLU A 341 -4.13 -7.32 2.91
C GLU A 341 -2.62 -7.21 3.18
N TYR A 342 -2.16 -7.63 4.36
CA TYR A 342 -0.73 -7.63 4.73
C TYR A 342 -0.04 -8.97 4.46
N ASN A 343 -0.73 -9.94 3.84
CA ASN A 343 -0.19 -11.25 3.44
C ASN A 343 -0.40 -11.52 1.95
N LEU A 344 0.00 -10.55 1.11
CA LEU A 344 -0.13 -10.62 -0.35
C LEU A 344 0.98 -11.44 -1.03
N ASP A 345 2.11 -11.66 -0.36
CA ASP A 345 3.26 -12.42 -0.92
C ASP A 345 2.91 -13.89 -1.20
N ASP A 346 1.96 -14.48 -0.47
CA ASP A 346 1.49 -15.86 -0.69
C ASP A 346 0.36 -15.99 -1.73
N ASN A 347 -0.18 -14.87 -2.25
CA ASN A 347 -1.49 -14.87 -2.93
C ASN A 347 -1.53 -14.20 -4.31
N LEU A 348 -0.41 -13.67 -4.82
CA LEU A 348 -0.34 -13.05 -6.15
C LEU A 348 -0.79 -13.98 -7.29
N ASP A 349 -0.64 -15.29 -7.14
CA ASP A 349 -1.02 -16.28 -8.17
C ASP A 349 -2.47 -16.81 -8.05
N ASN A 350 -3.16 -16.60 -6.90
CA ASN A 350 -4.50 -17.14 -6.62
C ASN A 350 -5.57 -16.09 -6.30
N LEU A 351 -5.22 -14.80 -6.25
CA LEU A 351 -6.19 -13.73 -6.13
C LEU A 351 -6.95 -13.60 -7.44
N THR A 352 -8.20 -14.07 -7.48
CA THR A 352 -9.18 -13.40 -8.33
C THR A 352 -9.28 -11.97 -7.81
N GLY A 353 -8.57 -11.03 -8.46
CA GLY A 353 -8.55 -9.62 -8.06
C GLY A 353 -9.95 -9.04 -7.81
N GLU A 354 -10.97 -9.65 -8.41
CA GLU A 354 -12.40 -9.42 -8.18
C GLU A 354 -12.81 -9.52 -6.69
N LEU A 355 -12.41 -10.54 -5.93
CA LEU A 355 -12.79 -10.67 -4.51
C LEU A 355 -12.15 -9.61 -3.59
N THR A 356 -11.05 -9.00 -4.04
CA THR A 356 -10.40 -7.91 -3.29
C THR A 356 -11.25 -6.65 -3.31
N PHE A 357 -11.79 -6.32 -4.47
CA PHE A 357 -12.43 -5.02 -4.70
C PHE A 357 -13.96 -5.10 -4.72
N ASP A 358 -14.55 -6.29 -4.84
CA ASP A 358 -15.99 -6.47 -4.95
C ASP A 358 -16.61 -6.96 -3.60
N PRO A 359 -17.33 -6.08 -2.86
CA PRO A 359 -18.03 -6.48 -1.63
C PRO A 359 -19.17 -7.47 -1.89
N THR A 360 -19.82 -7.42 -3.05
CA THR A 360 -20.92 -8.31 -3.43
C THR A 360 -20.42 -9.73 -3.60
N LEU A 361 -19.30 -9.93 -4.31
CA LEU A 361 -18.71 -11.26 -4.47
C LEU A 361 -18.26 -11.86 -3.15
N ARG A 362 -17.73 -11.06 -2.22
CA ARG A 362 -17.39 -11.50 -0.86
C ARG A 362 -18.61 -11.99 -0.09
N LEU A 363 -19.72 -11.23 -0.15
CA LEU A 363 -20.98 -11.63 0.46
C LEU A 363 -21.54 -12.93 -0.13
N ILE A 364 -21.50 -13.06 -1.46
CA ILE A 364 -21.96 -14.28 -2.15
C ILE A 364 -21.11 -15.48 -1.73
N LYS A 365 -19.78 -15.31 -1.63
CA LYS A 365 -18.90 -16.39 -1.19
C LYS A 365 -19.21 -16.86 0.23
N LEU A 366 -19.54 -15.93 1.13
CA LEU A 366 -19.99 -16.25 2.48
C LEU A 366 -21.32 -17.00 2.48
N LEU A 367 -22.28 -16.60 1.63
CA LEU A 367 -23.56 -17.28 1.45
C LEU A 367 -23.38 -18.70 0.89
N GLU A 368 -22.50 -18.90 -0.09
CA GLU A 368 -22.15 -20.24 -0.61
C GLU A 368 -21.60 -21.15 0.49
N LYS A 369 -20.66 -20.65 1.31
CA LYS A 369 -20.13 -21.41 2.45
C LYS A 369 -21.24 -21.73 3.47
N THR A 370 -22.11 -20.75 3.74
CA THR A 370 -23.26 -20.93 4.64
C THR A 370 -24.21 -22.03 4.12
N LYS A 371 -24.50 -22.06 2.82
CA LYS A 371 -25.35 -23.08 2.18
C LYS A 371 -24.78 -24.49 2.34
N LYS A 372 -23.46 -24.66 2.18
CA LYS A 372 -22.78 -25.96 2.40
C LYS A 372 -22.92 -26.46 3.83
N ILE A 373 -23.09 -25.56 4.80
CA ILE A 373 -23.24 -25.88 6.21
C ILE A 373 -24.71 -26.13 6.55
N SER A 374 -25.61 -25.20 6.25
CA SER A 374 -27.03 -25.28 6.61
C SER A 374 -27.91 -24.52 5.62
N ASP A 375 -28.78 -25.25 4.91
CA ASP A 375 -29.77 -24.66 4.00
C ASP A 375 -30.74 -23.72 4.72
N THR A 376 -31.12 -24.07 5.95
CA THR A 376 -32.01 -23.23 6.78
C THR A 376 -31.36 -21.93 7.18
N LEU A 377 -30.06 -21.96 7.52
CA LEU A 377 -29.32 -20.75 7.83
C LEU A 377 -29.06 -19.91 6.57
N TYR A 378 -28.78 -20.56 5.44
CA TYR A 378 -28.60 -19.90 4.15
C TYR A 378 -29.83 -19.08 3.75
N ASP A 379 -31.03 -19.63 3.84
CA ASP A 379 -32.27 -18.90 3.54
C ASP A 379 -32.42 -17.63 4.40
N LYS A 380 -32.20 -17.76 5.72
CA LYS A 380 -32.20 -16.61 6.65
C LYS A 380 -31.11 -15.59 6.33
N ALA A 381 -29.94 -16.06 5.91
CA ALA A 381 -28.81 -15.22 5.58
C ALA A 381 -29.02 -14.46 4.27
N VAL A 382 -29.63 -15.09 3.26
CA VAL A 382 -30.05 -14.42 2.02
C VAL A 382 -31.06 -13.33 2.36
N ARG A 383 -32.08 -13.64 3.18
CA ARG A 383 -33.05 -12.64 3.63
C ARG A 383 -32.36 -11.44 4.31
N ASN A 384 -31.50 -11.70 5.30
CA ASN A 384 -30.76 -10.66 6.00
C ASN A 384 -29.85 -9.85 5.05
N SER A 385 -29.27 -10.49 4.03
CA SER A 385 -28.45 -9.81 3.02
C SER A 385 -29.31 -8.86 2.17
N LEU A 386 -30.47 -9.31 1.71
CA LEU A 386 -31.42 -8.49 0.95
C LEU A 386 -31.95 -7.29 1.75
N GLU A 387 -32.10 -7.44 3.07
CA GLU A 387 -32.53 -6.36 3.97
C GLU A 387 -31.48 -5.26 4.14
N ASN A 388 -30.19 -5.58 4.01
CA ASN A 388 -29.09 -4.67 4.35
C ASN A 388 -28.22 -4.26 3.15
N ILE A 389 -28.42 -4.84 1.96
CA ILE A 389 -27.65 -4.49 0.77
C ILE A 389 -28.05 -3.11 0.23
N ASP A 390 -27.07 -2.29 -0.14
CA ASP A 390 -27.34 -1.02 -0.83
C ASP A 390 -27.95 -1.31 -2.22
N GLY A 391 -28.98 -0.53 -2.58
CA GLY A 391 -29.74 -0.72 -3.81
C GLY A 391 -28.89 -0.68 -5.08
N LEU A 392 -27.76 0.03 -5.05
CA LEU A 392 -26.79 0.09 -6.15
C LEU A 392 -26.12 -1.27 -6.45
N TYR A 393 -26.06 -2.18 -5.46
CA TYR A 393 -25.43 -3.49 -5.61
C TYR A 393 -26.43 -4.63 -5.77
N LEU A 394 -27.74 -4.36 -5.71
CA LEU A 394 -28.76 -5.41 -5.74
C LEU A 394 -28.77 -6.18 -7.07
N ASP A 395 -28.54 -5.52 -8.20
CA ASP A 395 -28.51 -6.20 -9.51
C ASP A 395 -27.35 -7.18 -9.63
N SER A 396 -26.15 -6.76 -9.25
CA SER A 396 -24.95 -7.59 -9.16
C SER A 396 -25.17 -8.75 -8.19
N PHE A 397 -25.73 -8.49 -7.01
CA PHE A 397 -26.01 -9.53 -6.01
C PHE A 397 -26.92 -10.62 -6.54
N ILE A 398 -28.06 -10.25 -7.15
CA ILE A 398 -29.01 -11.21 -7.72
C ILE A 398 -28.34 -12.00 -8.86
N SER A 399 -27.65 -11.29 -9.76
CA SER A 399 -27.03 -11.88 -10.96
C SER A 399 -25.92 -12.88 -10.61
N GLU A 400 -25.14 -12.59 -9.57
CA GLU A 400 -24.01 -13.41 -9.16
C GLU A 400 -24.42 -14.55 -8.20
N LEU A 401 -25.42 -14.35 -7.33
CA LEU A 401 -25.90 -15.40 -6.43
C LEU A 401 -26.53 -16.59 -7.18
N LYS A 402 -27.19 -16.32 -8.32
CA LYS A 402 -27.78 -17.35 -9.22
C LYS A 402 -28.74 -18.33 -8.55
N ASP A 403 -29.41 -17.90 -7.48
CA ASP A 403 -30.43 -18.67 -6.76
C ASP A 403 -31.75 -17.89 -6.71
N ASN A 404 -32.39 -17.75 -7.87
CA ASN A 404 -33.64 -16.99 -7.99
C ASN A 404 -34.74 -17.52 -7.06
N SER A 405 -34.73 -18.83 -6.77
CA SER A 405 -35.75 -19.46 -5.93
C SER A 405 -35.76 -18.92 -4.50
N VAL A 406 -34.58 -18.82 -3.86
CA VAL A 406 -34.48 -18.30 -2.49
C VAL A 406 -34.74 -16.80 -2.43
N ILE A 407 -34.37 -16.05 -3.48
CA ILE A 407 -34.65 -14.62 -3.58
C ILE A 407 -36.16 -14.38 -3.70
N LEU A 408 -36.84 -15.15 -4.56
CA LEU A 408 -38.30 -15.04 -4.74
C LEU A 408 -39.09 -15.46 -3.50
N ASN A 409 -38.58 -16.39 -2.70
CA ASN A 409 -39.15 -16.71 -1.39
C ASN A 409 -39.11 -15.52 -0.41
N ASN A 410 -38.20 -14.57 -0.64
CA ASN A 410 -38.00 -13.35 0.16
C ASN A 410 -38.41 -12.07 -0.59
N LYS A 411 -39.33 -12.18 -1.57
CA LYS A 411 -39.77 -11.04 -2.40
C LYS A 411 -40.44 -9.91 -1.62
N ASP A 412 -40.94 -10.20 -0.41
CA ASP A 412 -41.48 -9.19 0.50
C ASP A 412 -40.43 -8.14 0.87
N ILE A 413 -39.17 -8.56 1.06
CA ILE A 413 -38.04 -7.66 1.33
C ILE A 413 -37.73 -6.76 0.14
N LEU A 414 -37.71 -7.33 -1.07
CA LEU A 414 -37.48 -6.54 -2.30
C LEU A 414 -38.54 -5.45 -2.47
N ILE A 415 -39.80 -5.80 -2.24
CA ILE A 415 -40.93 -4.86 -2.27
C ILE A 415 -40.76 -3.77 -1.21
N GLU A 416 -40.39 -4.14 0.01
CA GLU A 416 -40.23 -3.18 1.11
C GLU A 416 -39.05 -2.24 0.85
N SER A 417 -37.91 -2.74 0.41
CA SER A 417 -36.74 -1.94 0.02
C SER A 417 -37.11 -0.94 -1.08
N VAL A 418 -37.91 -1.34 -2.08
CA VAL A 418 -38.41 -0.42 -3.12
C VAL A 418 -39.35 0.64 -2.55
N LYS A 419 -40.19 0.32 -1.56
CA LYS A 419 -41.09 1.31 -0.93
C LYS A 419 -40.36 2.37 -0.10
N VAL A 420 -39.26 2.00 0.55
CA VAL A 420 -38.57 2.92 1.47
C VAL A 420 -37.40 3.67 0.81
N ASN A 421 -36.84 3.16 -0.29
CA ASN A 421 -35.74 3.83 -0.99
C ASN A 421 -36.23 5.13 -1.66
N LYS A 422 -35.49 6.22 -1.45
CA LYS A 422 -35.81 7.58 -1.92
C LYS A 422 -34.84 8.11 -2.98
N LYS A 423 -33.89 7.29 -3.44
CA LYS A 423 -32.95 7.67 -4.48
C LYS A 423 -33.34 6.96 -5.77
N ILE A 424 -33.61 7.74 -6.81
CA ILE A 424 -34.05 7.18 -8.09
C ILE A 424 -32.97 6.29 -8.76
N ASN A 425 -31.69 6.61 -8.57
CA ASN A 425 -30.59 5.82 -9.11
C ASN A 425 -30.52 4.44 -8.47
N ASP A 426 -30.61 4.33 -7.14
CA ASP A 426 -30.69 3.04 -6.45
C ASP A 426 -31.87 2.21 -6.97
N LEU A 427 -33.05 2.83 -7.11
CA LEU A 427 -34.25 2.15 -7.62
C LEU A 427 -34.07 1.61 -9.04
N ARG A 428 -33.33 2.31 -9.92
CA ARG A 428 -32.99 1.80 -11.26
C ARG A 428 -32.20 0.49 -11.17
N PHE A 429 -31.16 0.43 -10.35
CA PHE A 429 -30.38 -0.80 -10.16
C PHE A 429 -31.22 -1.90 -9.52
N MET A 430 -32.04 -1.56 -8.52
CA MET A 430 -32.93 -2.53 -7.88
C MET A 430 -33.92 -3.16 -8.87
N ILE A 431 -34.56 -2.35 -9.71
CA ILE A 431 -35.52 -2.84 -10.71
C ILE A 431 -34.84 -3.70 -11.76
N LYS A 432 -33.67 -3.30 -12.24
CA LYS A 432 -32.86 -4.12 -13.15
C LYS A 432 -32.54 -5.48 -12.53
N GLY A 433 -32.17 -5.52 -11.25
CA GLY A 433 -31.99 -6.77 -10.51
C GLY A 433 -33.27 -7.61 -10.44
N ILE A 434 -34.41 -7.00 -10.08
CA ILE A 434 -35.71 -7.67 -10.00
C ILE A 434 -36.12 -8.25 -11.37
N GLU A 435 -35.87 -7.53 -12.47
CA GLU A 435 -36.16 -8.00 -13.83
C GLU A 435 -35.47 -9.34 -14.15
N THR A 436 -34.21 -9.52 -13.69
CA THR A 436 -33.46 -10.79 -13.90
C THR A 436 -34.10 -12.01 -13.22
N LEU A 437 -34.98 -11.81 -12.24
CA LEU A 437 -35.71 -12.90 -11.58
C LEU A 437 -36.81 -13.50 -12.47
N ASN A 438 -37.21 -12.82 -13.55
CA ASN A 438 -38.29 -13.21 -14.47
C ASN A 438 -39.65 -13.42 -13.76
N ASP A 439 -39.92 -12.69 -12.68
CA ASP A 439 -41.23 -12.65 -11.99
C ASP A 439 -41.97 -11.37 -12.38
N ASN A 440 -42.89 -11.48 -13.35
CA ASN A 440 -43.63 -10.34 -13.88
C ASN A 440 -44.53 -9.66 -12.84
N ASP A 441 -45.07 -10.42 -11.89
CA ASP A 441 -45.97 -9.87 -10.87
C ASP A 441 -45.18 -9.02 -9.88
N LEU A 442 -44.02 -9.51 -9.43
CA LEU A 442 -43.10 -8.76 -8.58
C LEU A 442 -42.60 -7.49 -9.28
N TYR A 443 -42.14 -7.62 -10.54
CA TYR A 443 -41.66 -6.48 -11.32
C TYR A 443 -42.74 -5.40 -11.45
N ASN A 444 -43.93 -5.76 -11.94
CA ASN A 444 -45.03 -4.81 -12.13
C ASN A 444 -45.49 -4.16 -10.83
N ASN A 445 -45.49 -4.91 -9.72
CA ASN A 445 -45.81 -4.38 -8.40
C ASN A 445 -44.79 -3.33 -7.96
N CYS A 446 -43.49 -3.61 -8.09
CA CYS A 446 -42.43 -2.66 -7.74
C CYS A 446 -42.47 -1.39 -8.61
N ILE A 447 -42.68 -1.51 -9.92
CA ILE A 447 -42.84 -0.34 -10.80
C ILE A 447 -44.06 0.49 -10.39
N THR A 448 -45.19 -0.16 -10.08
CA THR A 448 -46.42 0.54 -9.63
C THR A 448 -46.19 1.29 -8.32
N ILE A 449 -45.46 0.71 -7.37
CA ILE A 449 -45.08 1.37 -6.12
C ILE A 449 -44.26 2.63 -6.42
N ILE A 450 -43.26 2.54 -7.30
CA ILE A 450 -42.42 3.69 -7.64
C ILE A 450 -43.23 4.78 -8.33
N SER A 451 -44.10 4.44 -9.29
CA SER A 451 -44.88 5.41 -10.07
C SER A 451 -45.88 6.20 -9.21
N GLN A 452 -46.36 5.62 -8.11
CA GLN A 452 -47.24 6.29 -7.15
C GLN A 452 -46.50 7.26 -6.22
N ARG A 453 -45.16 7.22 -6.19
CA ARG A 453 -44.32 7.98 -5.25
C ARG A 453 -43.70 9.25 -5.85
N LYS A 454 -44.35 9.87 -6.86
CA LYS A 454 -43.85 11.09 -7.53
C LYS A 454 -43.43 12.22 -6.56
N ILE A 455 -44.11 12.36 -5.43
CA ILE A 455 -43.81 13.39 -4.42
C ILE A 455 -42.43 13.19 -3.78
N ASP A 456 -41.94 11.95 -3.69
CA ASP A 456 -40.65 11.64 -3.08
C ASP A 456 -39.46 12.08 -3.94
N PHE A 457 -39.65 12.26 -5.26
CA PHE A 457 -38.58 12.52 -6.24
C PHE A 457 -38.63 13.94 -6.84
N LEU A 458 -39.19 14.90 -6.11
CA LEU A 458 -39.24 16.30 -6.55
C LEU A 458 -37.85 16.99 -6.46
N GLY A 459 -37.70 18.10 -7.18
CA GLY A 459 -36.47 18.90 -7.14
C GLY A 459 -35.38 18.34 -8.07
N LYS A 460 -34.20 18.00 -7.52
CA LYS A 460 -33.03 17.61 -8.33
C LYS A 460 -33.19 16.26 -9.03
N GLU A 461 -33.99 15.35 -8.48
CA GLU A 461 -34.21 14.00 -9.02
C GLU A 461 -35.42 13.92 -9.98
N ALA A 462 -36.17 15.01 -10.15
CA ALA A 462 -37.43 14.98 -10.90
C ALA A 462 -37.26 14.55 -12.36
N LYS A 463 -36.17 15.01 -13.00
CA LYS A 463 -35.85 14.64 -14.39
C LYS A 463 -35.50 13.15 -14.51
N GLU A 464 -34.66 12.66 -13.60
CA GLU A 464 -34.22 11.25 -13.58
C GLU A 464 -35.40 10.29 -13.30
N TYR A 465 -36.37 10.74 -12.51
CA TYR A 465 -37.63 10.03 -12.25
C TYR A 465 -38.56 10.01 -13.47
N GLU A 466 -38.70 11.11 -14.20
CA GLU A 466 -39.48 11.14 -15.44
C GLU A 466 -38.85 10.20 -16.50
N GLU A 467 -37.53 10.28 -16.69
CA GLU A 467 -36.80 9.34 -17.54
C GLU A 467 -37.01 7.88 -17.10
N PHE A 468 -37.07 7.62 -15.79
CA PHE A 468 -37.29 6.26 -15.27
C PHE A 468 -38.68 5.73 -15.66
N LEU A 469 -39.73 6.55 -15.54
CA LEU A 469 -41.08 6.15 -15.92
C LEU A 469 -41.22 5.92 -17.44
N GLU A 470 -40.55 6.73 -18.25
CA GLU A 470 -40.51 6.58 -19.70
C GLU A 470 -39.86 5.25 -20.11
N ASP A 471 -38.71 4.92 -19.52
CA ASP A 471 -37.99 3.66 -19.77
C ASP A 471 -38.86 2.43 -19.46
N HIS A 472 -39.76 2.55 -18.48
CA HIS A 472 -40.60 1.45 -17.98
C HIS A 472 -42.07 1.55 -18.44
N LYS A 473 -42.35 2.37 -19.46
CA LYS A 473 -43.64 2.49 -20.17
C LYS A 473 -44.84 2.86 -19.27
N PHE A 474 -44.64 3.64 -18.21
CA PHE A 474 -45.73 4.30 -17.49
C PHE A 474 -46.00 5.67 -18.15
N LYS A 475 -47.16 5.83 -18.78
CA LYS A 475 -47.68 7.14 -19.21
C LYS A 475 -48.71 7.65 -18.23
#